data_AF-A0A961K779-F1
#
_entry.id   AF-A0A961K779-F1
#
_cell.length_a   1.000
_cell.length_b   1.000
_cell.length_c   1.000
_cell.angle_alpha   90.00
_cell.angle_beta   90.00
_cell.angle_gamma   90.00
#
_symmetry.space_group_name_H-M   'P 1'
#
loop_
_entity.id
_entity.type
_entity.pdbx_description
1 polymer ?
#
loop_
_entity_poly.entity_id
_entity_poly.type
_entity_poly.pdbx_seq_one_letter_code
_entity_poly.pdbx_strand_id
1 'polypeptide(L)'
;MPHGSQVYTLEWSGPWVRVRHETGRTGWCASKFLARMGPKQLTVYSAGDGFLNLRKGPGTSYEILMPMYNGAHVEVLGASGSWLQVRHPSGTIGWAHRRYLVD
;
A
#
# COMPACT_ATOMS: atom_id res chain seq x y z
N MET A 1 -19.73 -10.41 3.73
CA MET A 1 -19.01 -9.29 3.09
C MET A 1 -19.68 -9.03 1.74
N PRO A 2 -19.93 -7.77 1.36
CA PRO A 2 -20.41 -7.45 0.02
C PRO A 2 -19.46 -7.97 -1.08
N HIS A 3 -19.98 -8.13 -2.31
CA HIS A 3 -19.15 -8.40 -3.47
C HIS A 3 -18.14 -7.26 -3.68
N GLY A 4 -16.87 -7.60 -4.00
CA GLY A 4 -15.81 -6.63 -4.20
C GLY A 4 -15.11 -6.12 -2.93
N SER A 5 -15.48 -6.57 -1.74
CA SER A 5 -14.73 -6.24 -0.50
C SER A 5 -13.29 -6.72 -0.57
N GLN A 6 -12.35 -5.84 -0.21
CA GLN A 6 -10.93 -6.18 -0.11
C GLN A 6 -10.64 -6.87 1.22
N VAL A 7 -9.81 -7.90 1.17
CA VAL A 7 -9.38 -8.66 2.34
C VAL A 7 -7.91 -9.00 2.26
N TYR A 8 -7.24 -9.07 3.41
CA TYR A 8 -5.87 -9.57 3.53
C TYR A 8 -5.91 -11.07 3.77
N THR A 9 -5.16 -11.84 2.99
CA THR A 9 -5.01 -13.29 3.22
C THR A 9 -4.04 -13.54 4.37
N LEU A 10 -4.40 -14.43 5.28
CA LEU A 10 -3.60 -14.77 6.46
C LEU A 10 -3.04 -16.19 6.38
N GLU A 11 -3.92 -17.17 6.19
CA GLU A 11 -3.60 -18.60 6.33
C GLU A 11 -4.38 -19.42 5.30
N TRP A 12 -3.81 -20.51 4.79
CA TRP A 12 -4.45 -21.43 3.86
C TRP A 12 -4.68 -22.79 4.54
N SER A 13 -5.88 -23.35 4.36
CA SER A 13 -6.24 -24.70 4.78
C SER A 13 -7.09 -25.35 3.68
N GLY A 14 -6.41 -26.08 2.79
CA GLY A 14 -7.02 -26.65 1.59
C GLY A 14 -7.69 -25.55 0.73
N PRO A 15 -8.99 -25.68 0.40
CA PRO A 15 -9.71 -24.68 -0.40
C PRO A 15 -10.15 -23.46 0.41
N TRP A 16 -9.79 -23.37 1.70
CA TRP A 16 -10.18 -22.27 2.57
C TRP A 16 -9.01 -21.34 2.83
N VAL A 17 -9.28 -20.05 2.81
CA VAL A 17 -8.33 -19.00 3.15
C VAL A 17 -8.89 -18.23 4.33
N ARG A 18 -8.11 -18.16 5.42
CA ARG A 18 -8.40 -17.25 6.51
C ARG A 18 -8.04 -15.84 6.05
N VAL A 19 -8.99 -14.93 6.15
CA VAL A 19 -8.86 -13.55 5.68
C VAL A 19 -9.16 -12.56 6.80
N ARG A 20 -8.60 -11.35 6.68
CA ARG A 20 -8.90 -10.20 7.54
C ARG A 20 -9.50 -9.07 6.71
N HIS A 21 -10.65 -8.58 7.12
CA HIS A 21 -11.28 -7.38 6.56
C HIS A 21 -10.56 -6.12 7.06
N GLU A 22 -10.68 -5.00 6.35
CA GLU A 22 -10.12 -3.71 6.78
C GLU A 22 -10.58 -3.27 8.18
N THR A 23 -11.78 -3.70 8.59
CA THR A 23 -12.34 -3.45 9.92
C THR A 23 -11.69 -4.28 11.04
N GLY A 24 -10.70 -5.12 10.71
CA GLY A 24 -9.99 -6.00 11.65
C GLY A 24 -10.67 -7.34 11.89
N ARG A 25 -11.92 -7.54 11.44
CA ARG A 25 -12.63 -8.83 11.57
C ARG A 25 -11.92 -9.91 10.75
N THR A 26 -11.78 -11.10 11.32
CA THR A 26 -11.21 -12.27 10.63
C THR A 26 -12.25 -13.37 10.41
N GLY A 27 -12.05 -14.20 9.39
CA GLY A 27 -12.91 -15.33 9.08
C GLY A 27 -12.35 -16.19 7.95
N TRP A 28 -12.99 -17.33 7.67
CA TRP A 28 -12.62 -18.22 6.57
C TRP A 28 -13.48 -17.93 5.34
N CYS A 29 -12.83 -17.86 4.17
CA CYS A 29 -13.47 -17.71 2.86
C CYS A 29 -13.00 -18.83 1.93
N ALA A 30 -13.88 -19.37 1.09
CA ALA A 30 -13.46 -20.34 0.08
C ALA A 30 -12.65 -19.63 -1.02
N SER A 31 -11.47 -20.17 -1.35
CA SER A 31 -10.51 -19.58 -2.28
C SER A 31 -11.09 -19.28 -3.66
N LYS A 32 -12.06 -20.09 -4.13
CA LYS A 32 -12.77 -19.87 -5.41
C LYS A 32 -13.53 -18.55 -5.49
N PHE A 33 -13.83 -17.90 -4.36
CA PHE A 33 -14.48 -16.59 -4.32
C PHE A 33 -13.50 -15.43 -4.10
N LEU A 34 -12.20 -15.72 -4.05
CA LEU A 34 -11.16 -14.72 -3.93
C LEU A 34 -10.51 -14.51 -5.30
N ALA A 35 -10.46 -13.25 -5.75
CA ALA A 35 -9.58 -12.84 -6.84
C ALA A 35 -8.25 -12.36 -6.25
N ARG A 36 -7.12 -12.83 -6.78
CA ARG A 36 -5.81 -12.32 -6.38
C ARG A 36 -5.65 -10.92 -6.92
N MET A 37 -5.86 -9.93 -6.07
CA MET A 37 -5.46 -8.56 -6.34
C MET A 37 -3.94 -8.47 -6.21
N GLY A 38 -3.28 -7.88 -7.21
CA GLY A 38 -1.87 -7.51 -7.06
C GLY A 38 -1.69 -6.46 -5.95
N PRO A 39 -0.44 -6.15 -5.57
CA PRO A 39 -0.20 -5.06 -4.64
C PRO A 39 -0.84 -3.77 -5.17
N LYS A 40 -1.48 -3.00 -4.28
CA LYS A 40 -1.98 -1.68 -4.65
C LYS A 40 -0.78 -0.83 -5.05
N GLN A 41 -0.78 -0.33 -6.28
CA GLN A 41 0.25 0.59 -6.76
C GLN A 41 -0.33 1.99 -6.92
N LEU A 42 0.49 3.00 -6.66
CA LEU A 42 0.18 4.40 -6.91
C LEU A 42 1.34 5.04 -7.68
N THR A 43 1.03 6.05 -8.47
CA THR A 43 2.00 6.83 -9.23
C THR A 43 2.40 8.08 -8.44
N VAL A 44 3.70 8.36 -8.39
CA VAL A 44 4.22 9.59 -7.81
C VAL A 44 3.89 10.77 -8.72
N TYR A 45 3.29 11.81 -8.15
CA TYR A 45 3.02 13.06 -8.88
C TYR A 45 3.09 14.29 -7.94
N SER A 46 4.08 15.13 -8.18
CA SER A 46 4.27 16.45 -7.56
C SER A 46 4.41 17.50 -8.66
N ALA A 47 3.40 18.35 -8.82
CA ALA A 47 3.37 19.36 -9.88
C ALA A 47 4.39 20.50 -9.69
N GLY A 48 4.86 20.71 -8.45
CA GLY A 48 5.86 21.74 -8.13
C GLY A 48 7.28 21.22 -8.37
N ASP A 49 7.77 20.41 -7.44
CA ASP A 49 9.19 20.01 -7.40
C ASP A 49 9.57 18.92 -8.41
N GLY A 50 8.60 18.21 -8.99
CA GLY A 50 8.84 17.08 -9.89
C GLY A 50 9.23 15.77 -9.20
N PHE A 51 9.30 15.75 -7.86
CA PHE A 51 9.58 14.57 -7.06
C PHE A 51 8.85 14.62 -5.70
N LEU A 52 8.81 13.46 -5.04
CA LEU A 52 8.30 13.26 -3.69
C LEU A 52 9.36 12.59 -2.82
N ASN A 53 9.66 13.16 -1.66
CA ASN A 53 10.60 12.54 -0.72
C ASN A 53 10.01 11.28 -0.08
N LEU A 54 10.73 10.17 -0.19
CA LEU A 54 10.52 8.98 0.61
C LEU A 54 11.25 9.16 1.95
N ARG A 55 10.52 9.06 3.07
CA ARG A 55 11.04 9.35 4.41
C ARG A 55 11.09 8.10 5.29
N LYS A 56 11.92 8.13 6.32
CA LYS A 56 12.09 7.01 7.26
C LYS A 56 10.86 6.77 8.15
N GLY A 57 10.04 7.78 8.38
CA GLY A 57 8.82 7.70 9.20
C GLY A 57 7.69 8.60 8.71
N PRO A 58 6.47 8.44 9.25
CA PRO A 58 5.28 9.16 8.83
C PRO A 58 5.27 10.61 9.35
N GLY A 59 6.05 11.48 8.73
CA GLY A 59 6.14 12.89 9.11
C GLY A 59 7.22 13.65 8.34
N THR A 60 7.11 14.98 8.29
CA THR A 60 8.09 15.85 7.61
C THR A 60 9.40 16.03 8.39
N SER A 61 9.41 15.72 9.69
CA SER A 61 10.60 15.76 10.55
C SER A 61 11.49 14.52 10.41
N TYR A 62 11.00 13.44 9.80
CA TYR A 62 11.80 12.24 9.59
C TYR A 62 12.80 12.42 8.45
N GLU A 63 13.95 11.77 8.62
CA GLU A 63 15.02 11.64 7.62
C GLU A 63 14.48 11.27 6.23
N ILE A 64 15.02 11.92 5.20
CA ILE A 64 14.74 11.60 3.80
C ILE A 64 15.66 10.45 3.39
N LEU A 65 15.07 9.35 2.91
CA LEU A 65 15.81 8.20 2.39
C LEU A 65 16.22 8.41 0.94
N MET A 66 15.29 8.91 0.11
CA MET A 66 15.54 9.24 -1.30
C MET A 66 14.40 10.09 -1.89
N PRO A 67 14.65 10.87 -2.95
CA PRO A 67 13.59 11.42 -3.79
C PRO A 67 13.01 10.33 -4.70
N MET A 68 11.70 10.36 -4.92
CA MET A 68 11.00 9.55 -5.92
C MET A 68 10.47 10.49 -7.00
N TYR A 69 10.92 10.33 -8.24
CA TYR A 69 10.54 11.22 -9.33
C TYR A 69 9.12 10.93 -9.83
N ASN A 70 8.47 11.95 -10.40
CA ASN A 70 7.15 11.81 -11.00
C ASN A 70 7.11 10.65 -12.01
N GLY A 71 6.00 9.92 -12.03
CA GLY A 71 5.81 8.73 -12.88
C GLY A 71 6.35 7.44 -12.28
N ALA A 72 7.11 7.48 -11.17
CA ALA A 72 7.46 6.26 -10.45
C ALA A 72 6.21 5.58 -9.88
N HIS A 73 6.07 4.27 -10.12
CA HIS A 73 5.03 3.44 -9.52
C HIS A 73 5.54 2.84 -8.21
N VAL A 74 4.80 3.05 -7.12
CA VAL A 74 5.16 2.55 -5.79
C VAL A 74 4.09 1.60 -5.27
N GLU A 75 4.50 0.50 -4.64
CA GLU A 75 3.59 -0.43 -3.97
C GLU A 75 3.20 0.14 -2.60
N VAL A 76 1.91 0.17 -2.28
CA VAL A 76 1.38 0.59 -0.98
C VAL A 76 1.39 -0.60 -0.01
N LEU A 77 2.14 -0.47 1.07
CA LEU A 77 2.30 -1.48 2.11
C LEU A 77 1.43 -1.21 3.35
N GLY A 78 1.09 0.05 3.59
CA GLY A 78 0.32 0.46 4.76
C GLY A 78 0.06 1.96 4.81
N ALA A 79 -0.63 2.41 5.87
CA ALA A 79 -0.96 3.81 6.07
C ALA A 79 -0.89 4.20 7.55
N SER A 80 -0.55 5.46 7.80
CA SER A 80 -0.59 6.12 9.11
C SER A 80 -1.01 7.57 8.89
N GLY A 81 -2.27 7.88 9.20
CA GLY A 81 -2.86 9.19 8.90
C GLY A 81 -2.76 9.55 7.41
N SER A 82 -2.10 10.68 7.11
CA SER A 82 -1.88 11.16 5.74
C SER A 82 -0.63 10.59 5.07
N TRP A 83 0.05 9.64 5.70
CA TRP A 83 1.27 9.02 5.18
C TRP A 83 1.01 7.59 4.75
N LEU A 84 1.52 7.22 3.59
CA LEU A 84 1.53 5.84 3.12
C LEU A 84 2.92 5.27 3.28
N GLN A 85 3.01 4.07 3.83
CA GLN A 85 4.23 3.27 3.74
C GLN A 85 4.23 2.62 2.36
N VAL A 86 5.30 2.83 1.61
CA VAL A 86 5.42 2.37 0.23
C VAL A 86 6.75 1.67 -0.03
N ARG A 87 6.75 0.77 -1.01
CA ARG A 87 7.97 0.20 -1.61
C ARG A 87 8.21 0.86 -2.96
N HIS A 88 9.36 1.51 -3.10
CA HIS A 88 9.83 2.07 -4.37
C HIS A 88 10.40 0.95 -5.27
N PRO A 89 10.43 1.09 -6.62
CA PRO A 89 11.01 0.08 -7.53
C PRO A 89 12.47 -0.29 -7.23
N SER A 90 13.22 0.58 -6.57
CA SER A 90 14.57 0.28 -6.06
C SER A 90 14.60 -0.77 -4.93
N GLY A 91 13.43 -1.15 -4.40
CA GLY A 91 13.28 -2.00 -3.22
C GLY A 91 13.25 -1.23 -1.89
N THR A 92 13.55 0.07 -1.90
CA THR A 92 13.55 0.92 -0.70
C THR A 92 12.15 1.07 -0.14
N ILE A 93 11.98 0.81 1.16
CA ILE A 93 10.72 0.98 1.88
C ILE A 93 10.79 2.24 2.74
N GLY A 94 9.77 3.08 2.66
CA GLY A 94 9.66 4.27 3.48
C GLY A 94 8.26 4.85 3.45
N TRP A 95 8.13 6.10 3.87
CA TRP A 95 6.88 6.80 4.05
C TRP A 95 6.80 8.01 3.12
N ALA A 96 5.67 8.16 2.45
CA ALA A 96 5.42 9.28 1.55
C ALA A 96 4.02 9.86 1.80
N HIS A 97 3.88 11.17 1.63
CA HIS A 97 2.62 11.83 1.91
C HIS A 97 1.59 11.53 0.82
N ARG A 98 0.42 11.02 1.20
CA ARG A 98 -0.60 10.47 0.27
C ARG A 98 -1.10 11.45 -0.78
N ARG A 99 -0.99 12.76 -0.54
CA ARG A 99 -1.45 13.81 -1.46
C ARG A 99 -0.71 13.81 -2.80
N TYR A 100 0.49 13.23 -2.83
CA TYR A 100 1.36 13.19 -4.01
C TYR A 100 1.43 11.78 -4.64
N LEU A 101 0.50 10.91 -4.25
CA LEU A 101 0.37 9.55 -4.76
C LEU A 101 -1.03 9.41 -5.36
N VAL A 102 -1.10 9.14 -6.66
CA VAL A 102 -2.33 9.07 -7.45
C VAL A 102 -2.53 7.66 -8.02
N ASP A 103 -3.78 7.25 -8.25
CA ASP A 103 -4.07 5.97 -8.91
C ASP A 103 -3.67 5.99 -10.39
#